data_AF-A0A7W9PGD1-F1
#
_entry.id   AF-A0A7W9PGD1-F1
#
_cell.length_a   1.000
_cell.length_b   1.000
_cell.length_c   1.000
_cell.angle_alpha   90.00
_cell.angle_beta   90.00
_cell.angle_gamma   90.00
#
_symmetry.space_group_name_H-M   'P 1'
#
loop_
_entity.id
_entity.type
_entity.pdbx_description
1 polymer ?
#
loop_
_entity_poly.entity_id
_entity_poly.type
_entity_poly.pdbx_seq_one_letter_code
_entity_poly.pdbx_strand_id
1 'polypeptide(L)' 'MTDAIRTTAVTTTVTSPPRLVHRVGILDVTREYGITAVYERIAQLRASGQRHAALAIEQELRDAQAVSPGAA' A
#
# COMPACT_ATOMS: atom_id res chain seq x y z
N MET A 1 -53.95 0.34 22.68
CA MET A 1 -52.77 -0.41 23.18
C MET A 1 -52.02 -0.87 21.95
N THR A 2 -50.90 -0.23 21.66
CA THR A 2 -50.11 -0.38 20.43
C THR A 2 -48.96 -1.33 20.72
N ASP A 3 -48.91 -2.48 20.05
CA ASP A 3 -47.78 -3.39 20.17
C ASP A 3 -46.84 -3.27 18.97
N ALA A 4 -45.58 -2.98 19.29
CA ALA A 4 -44.49 -2.79 18.37
C ALA A 4 -43.49 -3.93 18.58
N ILE A 5 -43.34 -4.84 17.61
CA ILE A 5 -42.22 -5.80 17.62
C ILE A 5 -41.55 -5.86 16.23
N ARG A 6 -40.72 -4.83 16.03
CA ARG A 6 -39.31 -4.88 15.62
C ARG A 6 -38.83 -6.17 14.92
N THR A 7 -38.77 -6.11 13.60
CA THR A 7 -37.98 -7.02 12.76
C THR A 7 -36.49 -6.84 13.02
N THR A 8 -35.83 -7.82 13.64
CA THR A 8 -34.36 -7.89 13.73
C THR A 8 -33.82 -8.64 12.52
N ALA A 9 -33.20 -7.92 11.57
CA ALA A 9 -32.38 -8.53 10.54
C ALA A 9 -31.10 -9.11 11.17
N VAL A 10 -30.91 -10.42 11.05
CA VAL A 10 -29.67 -11.10 11.42
C VAL A 10 -28.65 -10.87 10.30
N THR A 11 -27.73 -9.94 10.54
CA THR A 11 -26.54 -9.75 9.70
C THR A 11 -25.56 -10.89 10.00
N THR A 12 -25.44 -11.85 9.09
CA THR A 12 -24.32 -12.80 9.11
C THR A 12 -23.06 -12.05 8.71
N THR A 13 -22.24 -11.64 9.68
CA THR A 13 -20.88 -11.19 9.44
C THR A 13 -20.05 -12.40 8.98
N VAL A 14 -19.67 -12.41 7.71
CA VAL A 14 -18.60 -13.29 7.22
C VAL A 14 -17.29 -12.77 7.82
N THR A 15 -16.96 -13.22 9.04
CA THR A 15 -15.63 -13.00 9.62
C THR A 15 -14.69 -14.04 9.03
N SER A 16 -14.12 -13.74 7.86
CA SER A 16 -12.84 -14.33 7.49
C SER A 16 -11.74 -13.61 8.30
N PRO A 17 -10.80 -14.34 8.93
CA PRO A 17 -9.65 -13.70 9.56
C PRO A 17 -8.88 -12.91 8.50
N PRO A 18 -8.36 -11.71 8.80
CA PRO A 18 -7.55 -10.98 7.86
C PRO A 18 -6.31 -11.82 7.56
N ARG A 19 -6.25 -12.41 6.36
CA ARG A 19 -5.00 -12.95 5.84
C ARG A 19 -4.04 -11.76 5.85
N LEU A 20 -2.87 -11.92 6.48
CA LEU A 20 -1.77 -10.97 6.33
C LEU A 20 -1.41 -10.99 4.83
N VAL A 21 -2.07 -10.15 4.04
CA VAL A 21 -1.67 -9.89 2.67
C VAL A 21 -0.32 -9.23 2.83
N HIS A 22 0.76 -9.99 2.67
CA HIS A 22 2.10 -9.45 2.67
C HIS A 22 2.13 -8.39 1.56
N ARG A 23 2.09 -7.13 1.98
CA ARG A 23 2.16 -6.00 1.05
C ARG A 23 3.59 -5.95 0.56
N VAL A 24 3.76 -5.99 -0.75
CA VAL A 24 5.06 -5.74 -1.40
C VAL A 24 5.34 -4.26 -1.26
N GLY A 25 6.40 -3.91 -0.52
CA GLY A 25 6.88 -2.54 -0.40
C GLY A 25 7.93 -2.21 -1.45
N ILE A 26 8.27 -0.93 -1.58
CA ILE A 26 9.30 -0.50 -2.53
C ILE A 26 10.67 -1.10 -2.21
N LEU A 27 10.95 -1.43 -0.94
CA LEU A 27 12.18 -2.13 -0.55
C LEU A 27 12.27 -3.51 -1.19
N ASP A 28 11.18 -4.28 -1.18
CA ASP A 28 11.13 -5.60 -1.81
C ASP A 28 11.39 -5.47 -3.32
N VAL A 29 10.80 -4.46 -3.96
CA VAL A 29 10.99 -4.17 -5.39
C VAL A 29 12.43 -3.75 -5.67
N THR A 30 13.04 -2.89 -4.85
CA THR A 30 14.45 -2.49 -5.02
C THR A 30 15.41 -3.64 -4.79
N ARG A 31 15.07 -4.60 -3.91
CA ARG A 31 15.87 -5.80 -3.67
C ARG A 31 15.85 -6.75 -4.86
N GLU A 32 14.68 -6.92 -5.47
CA GLU A 32 14.49 -7.83 -6.61
C GLU A 32 15.05 -7.25 -7.93
N TYR A 33 14.78 -5.96 -8.20
CA TYR A 33 15.08 -5.34 -9.50
C TYR A 33 16.23 -4.32 -9.47
N GLY A 34 16.71 -3.95 -8.29
CA GLY A 34 17.72 -2.91 -8.10
C GLY A 34 17.15 -1.49 -8.08
N ILE A 35 17.85 -0.60 -7.38
CA ILE A 35 17.44 0.80 -7.21
C ILE A 35 17.42 1.58 -8.54
N THR A 36 18.32 1.27 -9.48
CA THR A 36 18.37 1.93 -10.80
C THR A 36 17.09 1.68 -11.61
N ALA A 37 16.60 0.44 -11.64
CA ALA A 37 15.38 0.09 -12.36
C ALA A 37 14.15 0.83 -11.80
N VAL A 38 14.12 1.04 -10.47
CA VAL A 38 13.06 1.82 -9.81
C VAL A 38 13.11 3.30 -10.24
N TYR A 39 14.31 3.90 -10.31
CA TYR A 39 14.45 5.28 -10.80
C TYR A 39 14.08 5.45 -12.27
N GLU A 40 14.47 4.51 -13.12
CA GLU A 40 14.03 4.50 -14.53
C GLU A 40 12.52 4.42 -14.63
N ARG A 41 11.88 3.58 -13.81
CA ARG A 41 10.42 3.47 -13.78
C ARG A 41 9.76 4.76 -13.32
N ILE A 42 10.29 5.42 -12.28
CA ILE A 42 9.82 6.74 -11.84
C ILE A 42 9.91 7.75 -12.99
N ALA A 43 11.01 7.77 -13.74
CA ALA A 43 11.17 8.66 -14.89
C ALA A 43 10.11 8.39 -15.98
N GLN A 44 9.85 7.12 -16.29
CA GLN A 44 8.78 6.74 -17.24
C GLN A 44 7.38 7.16 -16.75
N LEU A 45 7.09 7.01 -15.46
CA LEU A 45 5.83 7.45 -14.87
C LEU A 45 5.65 8.98 -14.98
N ARG A 46 6.72 9.74 -14.75
CA ARG A 46 6.70 11.20 -14.95
C ARG A 46 6.48 11.56 -16.42
N ALA A 47 7.20 10.92 -17.33
CA ALA A 47 7.10 11.17 -18.78
C ALA A 47 5.69 10.85 -19.34
N SER A 48 5.00 9.86 -18.77
CA SER A 48 3.63 9.47 -19.14
C SER A 48 2.54 10.28 -18.42
N GLY A 49 2.90 11.30 -17.63
CA GLY A 49 1.95 12.14 -16.90
C GLY A 49 1.40 11.50 -15.61
N GLN A 50 1.85 10.31 -15.22
CA GLN A 50 1.45 9.62 -13.99
C GLN A 50 2.18 10.18 -12.75
N ARG A 51 2.05 11.49 -12.53
CA ARG A 51 2.79 12.22 -11.49
C ARG A 51 2.51 11.71 -10.08
N HIS A 52 1.26 11.36 -9.78
CA HIS A 52 0.89 10.85 -8.45
C HIS A 52 1.54 9.49 -8.15
N ALA A 53 1.61 8.59 -9.13
CA ALA A 53 2.26 7.30 -8.97
C ALA A 53 3.77 7.45 -8.73
N ALA A 54 4.43 8.31 -9.52
CA ALA A 54 5.83 8.63 -9.32
C ALA A 54 6.09 9.21 -7.91
N LEU A 55 5.29 10.18 -7.48
CA LEU A 55 5.42 10.80 -6.15
C LEU A 55 5.21 9.80 -5.01
N ALA A 56 4.27 8.86 -5.14
CA ALA A 56 4.02 7.84 -4.13
C ALA A 56 5.26 6.95 -3.93
N ILE A 57 5.87 6.49 -5.03
CA ILE A 57 7.07 5.66 -4.99
C ILE A 57 8.26 6.45 -4.41
N GLU A 58 8.44 7.71 -4.83
CA GLU A 58 9.50 8.58 -4.31
C GLU A 58 9.35 8.86 -2.81
N GLN A 59 8.11 8.99 -2.32
CA GLN A 59 7.84 9.13 -0.90
C GLN A 59 8.20 7.84 -0.16
N GLU A 60 7.78 6.69 -0.66
CA GLU A 60 8.07 5.40 -0.03
C GLU A 60 9.58 5.10 0.00
N LEU A 61 10.33 5.49 -1.03
CA LEU A 61 11.80 5.39 -1.05
C LEU A 61 12.46 6.27 0.02
N ARG A 62 11.95 7.49 0.22
CA ARG A 62 12.45 8.40 1.27
C ARG A 62 12.14 7.85 2.65
N ASP A 63 10.93 7.35 2.86
CA ASP A 63 10.51 6.77 4.13
C ASP A 63 11.34 5.52 4.46
N ALA A 64 11.61 4.67 3.45
CA ALA A 64 12.46 3.50 3.60
C ALA A 64 13.92 3.86 3.99
N GLN A 65 14.47 4.94 3.43
CA GLN A 65 15.81 5.43 3.80
C GLN A 65 15.83 6.02 5.22
N ALA A 66 14.75 6.71 5.62
CA ALA A 66 14.62 7.27 6.96
C ALA A 66 14.50 6.19 8.05
N VAL A 67 13.94 5.01 7.72
CA VAL A 67 13.80 3.87 8.63
C VAL A 67 15.13 3.09 8.83
N SER A 68 16.14 3.31 7.99
CA SER A 68 17.50 2.77 8.16
C SER A 68 18.51 3.84 8.64
N PRO A 69 18.49 4.28 9.91
CA PRO A 69 19.61 5.02 10.48
C PRO A 69 20.68 4.02 10.95
N GLY A 70 21.64 3.67 10.09
CA GLY A 70 22.78 2.85 10.55
C GLY A 70 23.49 2.02 9.48
N ALA A 71 24.16 2.68 8.55
CA ALA A 71 25.35 2.14 7.90
C ALA A 71 26.30 3.33 7.67
N ALA A 72 26.94 3.75 8.76
CA ALA A 72 28.13 4.60 8.74
C ALA A 72 29.36 3.70 8.93
#